data_AF-A0A661Y0A7-F1
#
_entry.id   AF-A0A661Y0A7-F1
#
_cell.length_a   1.000
_cell.length_b   1.000
_cell.length_c   1.000
_cell.angle_alpha   90.00
_cell.angle_beta   90.00
_cell.angle_gamma   90.00
#
_symmetry.space_group_name_H-M   'P 1'
#
loop_
_entity.id
_entity.type
_entity.pdbx_description
1 polymer ?
#
loop_
_entity_poly.entity_id
_entity_poly.type
_entity_poly.pdbx_seq_one_letter_code
_entity_poly.pdbx_strand_id
1 'polypeptide(L)'
;KGIGAKSAQRIIVDLKDKIGKGAGIDELFFSKDNTSREEALSALVALGFPKKTVEKILVRILSEQPELSVEEVVKAALKFM
;
A
#
# COMPACT_ATOMS: atom_id res chain seq x y z
N LYS A 1 -34.56 12.56 -19.99
CA LYS A 1 -33.50 13.48 -20.45
C LYS A 1 -32.16 12.84 -20.09
N GLY A 2 -31.66 11.96 -20.96
CA GLY A 2 -30.54 11.08 -20.69
C GLY A 2 -29.18 11.73 -20.96
N ILE A 3 -28.13 11.16 -20.36
CA ILE A 3 -26.74 11.52 -20.67
C ILE A 3 -26.47 11.09 -22.12
N GLY A 4 -26.33 12.06 -23.03
CA GLY A 4 -26.03 11.78 -24.44
C GLY A 4 -24.66 11.08 -24.59
N ALA A 5 -24.49 10.27 -25.65
CA ALA A 5 -23.29 9.45 -25.88
C ALA A 5 -21.97 10.22 -25.71
N LYS A 6 -21.94 11.50 -26.13
CA LYS A 6 -20.77 12.38 -26.02
C LYS A 6 -20.45 12.80 -24.57
N SER A 7 -21.47 12.92 -23.72
CA SER A 7 -21.31 13.22 -22.29
C SER A 7 -20.88 11.97 -21.52
N ALA A 8 -21.44 10.80 -21.85
CA ALA A 8 -21.05 9.52 -21.28
C ALA A 8 -19.57 9.18 -21.60
N GLN A 9 -19.12 9.42 -22.84
CA GLN A 9 -17.71 9.24 -23.20
C GLN A 9 -16.77 10.12 -22.39
N ARG A 10 -17.15 11.38 -22.13
CA ARG A 10 -16.33 12.32 -21.35
C ARG A 10 -16.24 11.89 -19.88
N ILE A 11 -17.33 11.36 -19.32
CA ILE A 11 -17.34 10.75 -17.98
C ILE A 11 -16.42 9.52 -17.94
N ILE A 12 -16.46 8.66 -18.96
CA ILE A 12 -15.57 7.48 -19.04
C ILE A 12 -14.09 7.91 -19.10
N VAL A 13 -13.76 8.94 -19.88
CA VAL A 13 -12.39 9.46 -19.97
C VAL A 13 -11.94 10.10 -18.66
N ASP A 14 -12.76 10.94 -18.03
CA ASP A 14 -12.46 11.55 -16.72
C ASP A 14 -12.31 10.50 -15.62
N LEU A 15 -13.14 9.45 -15.62
CA LEU A 15 -13.02 8.34 -14.67
C LEU A 15 -11.77 7.52 -14.95
N LYS A 16 -11.45 7.24 -16.22
CA LYS A 16 -10.22 6.53 -16.60
C LYS A 16 -8.96 7.31 -16.21
N ASP A 17 -8.99 8.64 -16.32
CA ASP A 17 -7.86 9.51 -15.95
C ASP A 17 -7.72 9.62 -14.43
N LYS A 18 -8.84 9.68 -13.69
CA LYS A 18 -8.84 9.65 -12.22
C LYS A 18 -8.49 8.28 -11.62
N ILE A 19 -8.86 7.19 -12.29
CA ILE A 19 -8.56 5.81 -11.88
C ILE A 19 -7.19 5.35 -12.43
N GLY A 20 -6.57 6.12 -13.33
CA GLY A 20 -5.27 5.85 -13.95
C GLY A 20 -4.05 5.87 -13.02
N LYS A 21 -4.24 5.89 -11.70
CA LYS A 21 -3.19 5.70 -10.69
C LYS A 21 -3.43 4.55 -9.72
N GLY A 22 -4.41 3.67 -9.96
CA GLY A 22 -4.72 2.61 -9.00
C GLY A 22 -5.45 1.39 -9.55
N ALA A 23 -5.15 0.95 -10.77
CA ALA A 23 -5.73 -0.29 -11.29
C ALA A 23 -4.76 -1.06 -12.20
N GLY A 24 -3.63 -1.51 -11.64
CA GLY A 24 -2.95 -2.69 -12.13
C GLY A 24 -3.75 -3.91 -11.68
N ILE A 25 -4.42 -4.57 -12.62
CA ILE A 25 -5.20 -5.79 -12.39
C ILE A 25 -4.25 -7.00 -12.14
N ASP A 26 -2.93 -6.79 -12.22
CA ASP A 26 -1.86 -7.68 -11.76
C ASP A 26 -1.37 -7.37 -10.32
N GLU A 27 -1.82 -6.28 -9.68
CA GLU A 27 -1.34 -5.86 -8.36
C GLU A 27 -2.07 -6.51 -7.18
N LEU A 28 -3.11 -7.33 -7.41
CA LEU A 28 -3.86 -7.95 -6.31
C LEU A 28 -3.02 -8.92 -5.46
N PHE A 29 -1.93 -9.46 -6.01
CA PHE A 29 -0.97 -10.28 -5.26
C PHE A 29 0.12 -9.43 -4.56
N PHE A 30 0.45 -8.24 -5.06
CA PHE A 30 1.41 -7.31 -4.44
C PHE A 30 0.75 -6.34 -3.43
N SER A 31 -0.57 -6.21 -3.46
CA SER A 31 -1.28 -5.23 -2.63
C SER A 31 -1.32 -5.64 -1.16
N LYS A 32 -1.40 -6.95 -0.85
CA LYS A 32 -1.50 -7.43 0.54
C LYS A 32 -0.20 -7.20 1.33
N ASP A 33 0.93 -7.38 0.67
CA ASP A 33 2.25 -7.10 1.24
C ASP A 33 2.49 -5.59 1.38
N ASN A 34 2.06 -4.81 0.39
CA ASN A 34 2.19 -3.36 0.45
C ASN A 34 1.31 -2.71 1.53
N THR A 35 0.08 -3.18 1.74
CA THR A 35 -0.77 -2.69 2.84
C THR A 35 -0.16 -3.04 4.19
N SER A 36 0.35 -4.26 4.34
CA SER A 36 0.95 -4.70 5.61
C SER A 36 2.21 -3.91 5.96
N ARG A 37 3.04 -3.61 4.96
CA ARG A 37 4.23 -2.78 5.11
C ARG A 37 3.88 -1.34 5.48
N GLU A 38 2.90 -0.74 4.81
CA GLU A 38 2.51 0.66 5.08
C GLU A 38 1.84 0.84 6.43
N GLU A 39 1.00 -0.11 6.85
CA GLU A 39 0.39 -0.10 8.19
C GLU A 39 1.46 -0.24 9.28
N ALA A 40 2.36 -1.22 9.15
CA ALA A 40 3.45 -1.41 10.11
C ALA A 40 4.36 -0.18 10.18
N LEU A 41 4.68 0.43 9.04
CA LEU A 41 5.46 1.66 8.98
C LEU A 41 4.76 2.81 9.71
N SER A 42 3.47 3.00 9.46
CA SER A 42 2.69 4.07 10.07
C SER A 42 2.58 3.88 11.58
N ALA A 43 2.36 2.65 12.05
CA ALA A 43 2.31 2.31 13.46
C ALA A 43 3.65 2.61 14.18
N LEU A 44 4.77 2.16 13.61
CA LEU A 44 6.09 2.39 14.20
C LEU A 44 6.49 3.87 14.18
N VAL A 45 6.16 4.62 13.13
CA VAL A 45 6.38 6.07 13.09
C VAL A 45 5.51 6.78 14.13
N ALA A 46 4.25 6.34 14.34
CA ALA A 46 3.38 6.89 15.37
C ALA A 46 3.89 6.63 16.80
N LEU A 47 4.64 5.55 17.02
CA LEU A 47 5.36 5.28 18.27
C LEU A 47 6.61 6.15 18.47
N GLY A 48 6.98 6.96 17.46
CA GLY A 48 8.10 7.90 17.53
C GLY A 48 9.39 7.41 16.88
N PHE A 49 9.37 6.27 16.17
CA PHE A 49 10.57 5.75 15.53
C PHE A 49 10.88 6.49 14.20
N PRO A 50 12.17 6.69 13.86
CA PRO A 50 12.54 7.37 12.62
C PRO A 50 12.12 6.55 11.40
N LYS A 51 11.34 7.16 10.50
CA LYS A 51 10.83 6.53 9.27
C LYS A 51 11.93 5.80 8.47
N LYS A 52 13.10 6.42 8.29
CA LYS A 52 14.22 5.80 7.54
C LYS A 52 14.75 4.51 8.20
N THR A 53 14.73 4.44 9.53
CA THR A 53 15.15 3.25 10.28
C THR A 53 14.10 2.15 10.12
N VAL A 54 12.83 2.52 10.29
CA VAL A 54 11.67 1.63 10.11
C VAL A 54 11.68 0.99 8.72
N GLU A 55 11.82 1.79 7.66
CA GLU A 55 11.84 1.31 6.27
C GLU A 55 12.93 0.25 6.03
N LYS A 56 14.15 0.48 6.54
CA LYS A 56 15.24 -0.50 6.41
C LYS A 56 14.93 -1.81 7.10
N ILE A 57 14.36 -1.75 8.29
CA ILE A 57 14.01 -2.94 9.08
C ILE A 57 12.87 -3.71 8.39
N LEU A 58 11.83 -3.01 7.93
CA LEU A 58 10.69 -3.61 7.22
C LEU A 58 11.12 -4.29 5.92
N VAL A 59 12.00 -3.65 5.12
CA VAL A 59 12.54 -4.26 3.91
C VAL A 59 13.26 -5.56 4.23
N ARG A 60 14.07 -5.59 5.30
CA ARG A 60 14.75 -6.82 5.73
C ARG A 60 13.77 -7.91 6.16
N ILE A 61 12.81 -7.58 7.01
CA ILE A 61 11.83 -8.54 7.54
C ILE A 61 10.99 -9.14 6.40
N LEU A 62 10.48 -8.30 5.50
CA LEU A 62 9.65 -8.74 4.38
C LEU A 62 10.45 -9.47 3.30
N SER A 63 11.76 -9.22 3.20
CA SER A 63 12.64 -10.01 2.32
C SER A 63 12.89 -11.41 2.86
N GLU A 64 12.96 -11.58 4.19
CA GLU A 64 13.14 -12.88 4.84
C GLU A 64 11.81 -13.64 4.95
N GLN A 65 10.71 -12.94 5.22
CA GLN A 65 9.40 -13.52 5.49
C GLN A 65 8.30 -12.61 4.90
N PRO A 66 7.98 -12.78 3.60
CA PRO A 66 6.99 -11.93 2.93
C PRO A 66 5.57 -12.15 3.44
N GLU A 67 5.22 -13.34 3.91
CA GLU A 67 3.85 -13.67 4.36
C GLU A 67 3.55 -13.32 5.82
N LEU A 68 4.34 -12.45 6.45
CA LEU A 68 4.08 -12.03 7.83
C LEU A 68 2.85 -11.13 7.92
N SER A 69 2.03 -11.36 8.95
CA SER A 69 0.93 -10.45 9.29
C SER A 69 1.47 -9.12 9.83
N VAL A 70 0.67 -8.06 9.74
CA VAL A 70 1.03 -6.71 10.23
C VAL A 70 1.52 -6.74 11.68
N GLU A 71 0.82 -7.46 12.56
CA GLU A 71 1.21 -7.61 13.97
C GLU A 71 2.58 -8.27 14.13
N GLU A 72 2.85 -9.35 13.38
CA GLU A 72 4.13 -10.04 13.45
C GLU A 72 5.26 -9.19 12.85
N VAL A 73 4.99 -8.42 11.79
CA VAL A 73 5.95 -7.45 11.22
C VAL A 73 6.29 -6.36 12.24
N VAL A 74 5.30 -5.78 12.92
CA VAL A 74 5.53 -4.75 13.96
C VAL A 74 6.31 -5.34 15.13
N LYS A 75 5.97 -6.55 15.59
CA LYS A 75 6.65 -7.24 16.68
C LYS A 75 8.10 -7.59 16.32
N ALA A 76 8.33 -8.06 15.10
CA ALA A 76 9.67 -8.32 14.58
C ALA A 76 10.46 -7.01 14.49
N ALA A 77 9.87 -5.94 13.95
CA ALA A 77 10.53 -4.65 13.82
C ALA A 77 10.95 -4.06 15.18
N LEU A 78 10.10 -4.18 16.21
CA LEU A 78 10.43 -3.76 17.58
C LEU A 78 11.58 -4.55 18.21
N LYS A 79 11.79 -5.82 17.81
CA LYS A 79 12.96 -6.61 18.25
C LYS A 79 14.27 -6.15 17.59
N PHE A 80 14.18 -5.49 16.43
CA PHE A 80 15.33 -5.00 15.66
C PHE A 80 15.65 -3.51 15.91
N MET A 81 14.79 -2.80 16.63
CA MET A 81 14.97 -1.38 16.98
C MET A 81 15.83 -1.15 18.21
#